data_AF-A0A0A0KYM3-F1
#
_entry.id   AF-A0A0A0KYM3-F1
#
_cell.length_a   1.000
_cell.length_b   1.000
_cell.length_c   1.000
_cell.angle_alpha   90.00
_cell.angle_beta   90.00
_cell.angle_gamma   90.00
#
_symmetry.space_group_name_H-M   'P 1'
#
loop_
_entity.id
_entity.type
_entity.pdbx_description
1 polymer ?
#
loop_
_entity_poly.entity_id
_entity_poly.type
_entity_poly.pdbx_seq_one_letter_code
_entity_poly.pdbx_strand_id
1 'polypeptide(L)'
;MSQPLSYAAKKIREASWKMTDEYVKSAIDFLATQEDICWTRTSSSSSSSIVRVKGTSLSNPNLSIVSWLSMPIYDADFGWGYPDYVGPSMLAYDGKMFIMPGPNNDGLIIVAIQLQMKHMEYFKKFFYEDL
;
A
#
# COMPACT_ATOMS: atom_id res chain seq x y z
N MET A 1 4.03 27.28 6.47
CA MET A 1 5.12 26.88 5.54
C MET A 1 4.97 25.40 5.25
N SER A 2 5.00 25.00 3.98
CA SER A 2 4.99 23.58 3.60
C SER A 2 6.29 22.91 4.07
N GLN A 3 6.22 21.68 4.59
CA GLN A 3 7.41 20.90 4.92
C GLN A 3 8.01 20.33 3.62
N PRO A 4 9.34 20.16 3.52
CA PRO A 4 9.96 19.59 2.32
C PRO A 4 9.59 18.11 2.15
N LEU A 5 9.69 17.56 0.93
CA LEU A 5 9.44 16.14 0.63
C LEU A 5 10.25 15.20 1.54
N SER A 6 11.48 15.58 1.90
CA SER A 6 12.36 14.85 2.81
C SER A 6 11.76 14.67 4.22
N TYR A 7 10.88 15.56 4.66
CA TYR A 7 10.15 15.41 5.92
C TYR A 7 9.18 14.22 5.87
N ALA A 8 8.40 14.10 4.79
CA ALA A 8 7.50 12.97 4.59
C ALA A 8 8.28 11.65 4.48
N ALA A 9 9.36 11.63 3.69
CA ALA A 9 10.25 10.47 3.57
C ALA A 9 10.86 10.05 4.91
N LYS A 10 11.29 11.02 5.73
CA LYS A 10 11.81 10.77 7.08
C LYS A 10 10.76 10.11 7.97
N LYS A 11 9.50 10.56 7.94
CA LYS A 11 8.41 9.96 8.73
C LYS A 11 8.13 8.50 8.34
N ILE A 12 8.13 8.20 7.05
CA ILE A 12 7.98 6.82 6.55
C ILE A 12 9.15 5.96 7.05
N ARG A 13 10.39 6.45 6.95
CA ARG A 13 11.58 5.75 7.44
C ARG A 13 11.57 5.51 8.95
N GLU A 14 11.22 6.53 9.73
CA GLU A 14 11.05 6.42 11.19
C GLU A 14 10.02 5.34 11.56
N ALA A 15 8.89 5.27 10.85
CA ALA A 15 7.87 4.25 11.07
C ALA A 15 8.35 2.85 10.68
N SER A 16 9.06 2.72 9.55
CA SER A 16 9.63 1.44 9.10
C SER A 16 10.66 0.90 10.10
N TRP A 17 11.52 1.76 10.67
CA TRP A 17 12.53 1.35 11.66
C TRP A 17 11.94 0.92 13.01
N LYS A 18 10.68 1.26 13.31
CA LYS A 18 10.00 0.74 14.51
C LYS A 18 9.61 -0.72 14.40
N MET A 19 9.58 -1.30 13.19
CA MET A 19 9.27 -2.70 12.96
C MET A 19 10.49 -3.58 13.24
N THR A 20 10.93 -3.61 14.50
CA THR A 20 11.99 -4.49 14.97
C THR A 20 11.45 -5.90 15.27
N ASP A 21 12.34 -6.87 15.45
CA ASP A 21 11.97 -8.22 15.88
C ASP A 21 11.14 -8.20 17.19
N GLU A 22 11.55 -7.38 18.15
CA GLU A 22 10.85 -7.22 19.43
C GLU A 22 9.45 -6.63 19.24
N TYR A 23 9.31 -5.61 18.38
CA TYR A 23 8.01 -5.01 18.11
C TYR A 23 7.06 -6.00 17.42
N VAL A 24 7.57 -6.76 16.44
CA VAL A 24 6.78 -7.77 15.72
C VAL A 24 6.33 -8.88 16.66
N LYS A 25 7.23 -9.41 17.50
CA LYS A 25 6.88 -10.42 18.52
C LYS A 25 5.84 -9.87 19.51
N SER A 26 6.04 -8.65 20.00
CA SER A 26 5.08 -8.00 20.91
C SER A 26 3.71 -7.82 20.28
N ALA A 27 3.64 -7.46 18.98
CA ALA A 27 2.39 -7.34 18.25
C ALA A 27 1.70 -8.71 18.09
N ILE A 28 2.44 -9.78 17.82
CA ILE A 28 1.91 -11.15 17.75
C ILE A 28 1.36 -11.58 19.11
N ASP A 29 2.12 -11.38 20.19
CA ASP A 29 1.68 -11.71 21.55
C ASP A 29 0.40 -10.94 21.91
N PHE A 30 0.35 -9.64 21.61
CA PHE A 30 -0.84 -8.83 21.80
C PHE A 30 -2.06 -9.42 21.06
N LEU A 31 -1.90 -9.79 19.78
CA LEU A 31 -2.99 -10.38 18.99
C LEU A 31 -3.42 -11.75 19.54
N ALA A 32 -2.49 -12.56 20.03
CA ALA A 32 -2.78 -13.88 20.60
C ALA A 32 -3.61 -13.80 21.92
N THR A 33 -3.55 -12.67 22.63
CA THR A 33 -4.34 -12.45 23.86
C THR A 33 -5.78 -11.96 23.60
N GLN A 34 -6.14 -11.62 22.37
CA GLN A 34 -7.48 -11.12 22.05
C GLN A 34 -8.45 -12.29 21.86
N GLU A 35 -9.65 -12.21 22.44
CA GLU A 35 -10.70 -13.22 22.25
C GLU A 35 -11.21 -13.28 20.80
N ASP A 36 -11.22 -12.13 20.11
CA ASP A 36 -11.54 -12.00 18.69
C ASP A 36 -10.54 -11.04 18.02
N ILE A 37 -9.96 -11.49 16.91
CA ILE A 37 -9.05 -10.70 16.06
C ILE A 37 -9.69 -10.32 14.72
N CYS A 38 -10.96 -10.66 14.48
CA CYS A 38 -11.67 -10.32 13.24
C CYS A 38 -11.69 -8.80 12.98
N TRP A 39 -11.59 -7.99 14.04
CA TRP A 39 -11.48 -6.53 13.93
C TRP A 39 -10.24 -6.04 13.20
N THR A 40 -9.19 -6.86 13.10
CA THR A 40 -7.98 -6.53 12.33
C THR A 40 -8.12 -6.80 10.83
N ARG A 41 -9.17 -7.53 10.41
CA ARG A 41 -9.37 -7.91 9.01
C ARG A 41 -9.87 -6.70 8.21
N THR A 42 -9.06 -6.30 7.22
CA THR A 42 -9.35 -5.16 6.34
C THR A 42 -9.89 -5.58 4.96
N SER A 43 -10.05 -6.89 4.72
CA SER A 43 -10.53 -7.44 3.44
C SER A 43 -12.05 -7.28 3.30
N SER A 44 -12.48 -6.69 2.19
CA SER A 44 -13.88 -6.46 1.80
C SER A 44 -14.69 -7.73 1.46
N SER A 45 -14.11 -8.92 1.62
CA SER A 45 -14.72 -10.20 1.21
C SER A 45 -15.61 -10.86 2.26
N SER A 46 -15.66 -10.36 3.49
CA SER A 46 -16.54 -10.88 4.54
C SER A 46 -17.78 -10.02 4.66
N SER A 47 -18.84 -10.42 3.97
CA SER A 47 -20.21 -9.87 4.09
C SER A 47 -20.83 -10.02 5.49
N SER A 48 -20.09 -10.53 6.48
CA SER A 48 -20.55 -10.79 7.85
C SER A 48 -19.74 -10.09 8.94
N SER A 49 -18.71 -9.33 8.60
CA SER A 49 -17.96 -8.56 9.60
C SER A 49 -17.65 -7.18 9.06
N ILE A 50 -18.65 -6.30 9.15
CA ILE A 50 -18.43 -4.86 9.33
C ILE A 50 -17.79 -4.71 10.72
N VAL A 51 -16.56 -5.17 10.87
CA VAL A 51 -15.71 -4.62 11.90
C VAL A 51 -14.88 -3.58 11.19
N ARG A 52 -15.48 -2.39 11.09
CA ARG A 52 -14.71 -1.16 11.06
C ARG A 52 -13.69 -1.34 12.18
N VAL A 53 -12.39 -1.42 11.88
CA VAL A 53 -11.39 -1.10 12.89
C VAL A 53 -11.88 0.18 13.52
N LYS A 54 -12.28 0.12 14.80
CA LYS A 54 -12.99 1.21 15.47
C LYS A 54 -12.10 2.45 15.40
N GLY A 55 -12.35 3.33 14.41
CA GLY A 55 -11.60 4.58 14.20
C GLY A 55 -10.61 4.66 13.02
N THR A 56 -10.39 3.65 12.16
CA THR A 56 -9.53 3.83 10.97
C THR A 56 -10.27 3.57 9.66
N SER A 57 -10.66 4.65 9.00
CA SER A 57 -11.02 4.61 7.58
C SER A 57 -9.74 4.41 6.76
N LEU A 58 -9.69 3.44 5.85
CA LEU A 58 -8.58 3.29 4.90
C LEU A 58 -8.69 4.26 3.69
N SER A 59 -9.70 5.12 3.71
CA SER A 59 -9.96 6.17 2.72
C SER A 59 -9.63 7.55 3.30
N ASN A 60 -9.74 8.58 2.46
CA ASN A 60 -9.54 9.99 2.79
C ASN A 60 -9.95 10.33 4.24
N PRO A 61 -9.05 10.88 5.07
CA PRO A 61 -7.71 11.43 4.73
C PRO A 61 -6.55 10.43 4.72
N ASN A 62 -6.80 9.14 4.93
CA ASN A 62 -5.75 8.13 5.03
C ASN A 62 -5.41 7.52 3.67
N LEU A 63 -4.18 7.02 3.54
CA LEU A 63 -3.66 6.32 2.36
C LEU A 63 -3.09 4.95 2.76
N SER A 64 -3.18 3.97 1.87
CA SER A 64 -2.58 2.64 2.02
C SER A 64 -1.70 2.34 0.82
N ILE A 65 -0.39 2.27 1.05
CA ILE A 65 0.63 2.11 0.02
C ILE A 65 1.27 0.73 0.16
N VAL A 66 1.35 -0.02 -0.92
CA VAL A 66 1.99 -1.34 -0.98
C VAL A 66 3.10 -1.30 -2.03
N SER A 67 4.31 -1.73 -1.66
CA SER A 67 5.43 -1.84 -2.59
C SER A 67 5.59 -3.28 -3.06
N TRP A 68 5.64 -3.48 -4.38
CA TRP A 68 5.99 -4.74 -5.05
C TRP A 68 7.40 -4.68 -5.66
N LEU A 69 8.16 -3.60 -5.41
CA LEU A 69 9.49 -3.41 -6.01
C LEU A 69 10.49 -4.52 -5.66
N SER A 70 10.34 -5.14 -4.49
CA SER A 70 11.21 -6.24 -4.03
C SER A 70 10.63 -7.62 -4.32
N MET A 71 9.49 -7.70 -5.02
CA MET A 71 8.85 -8.97 -5.35
C MET A 71 9.25 -9.42 -6.76
N PRO A 72 9.58 -10.70 -6.97
CA PRO A 72 9.94 -11.25 -8.28
C PRO A 72 8.69 -11.48 -9.15
N ILE A 73 7.89 -10.43 -9.37
CA ILE A 73 6.58 -10.55 -10.02
C ILE A 73 6.65 -10.93 -11.50
N TYR A 74 7.78 -10.63 -12.17
CA TYR A 74 8.01 -10.97 -13.57
C TYR A 74 8.75 -12.30 -13.78
N ASP A 75 9.13 -13.01 -12.72
CA ASP A 75 9.87 -14.29 -12.84
C ASP A 75 8.95 -15.49 -13.16
N ALA A 76 7.65 -15.26 -13.31
CA ALA A 76 6.65 -16.28 -13.57
C ALA A 76 6.66 -16.73 -15.05
N ASP A 77 7.60 -17.61 -15.41
CA ASP A 77 7.64 -18.28 -16.72
C ASP A 77 7.06 -19.71 -16.61
N PHE A 78 5.99 -19.94 -17.38
CA PHE A 78 5.31 -21.24 -17.46
C PHE A 78 5.71 -22.07 -18.69
N GLY A 79 6.72 -21.63 -19.45
CA GLY A 79 7.18 -22.25 -20.69
C GLY A 79 6.82 -21.47 -21.96
N TRP A 80 6.19 -20.29 -21.82
CA TRP A 80 5.84 -19.39 -22.92
C TRP A 80 6.54 -18.02 -22.83
N GLY A 81 7.49 -17.86 -21.90
CA GLY A 81 8.18 -16.61 -21.65
C GLY A 81 7.65 -15.87 -20.41
N TYR A 82 8.32 -14.77 -20.09
CA TYR A 82 7.99 -13.92 -18.95
C TYR A 82 6.75 -13.05 -19.21
N PRO A 83 6.04 -12.59 -18.16
CA PRO A 83 4.87 -11.73 -18.33
C PRO A 83 5.24 -10.37 -18.92
N ASP A 84 4.46 -9.87 -19.89
CA ASP A 84 4.61 -8.51 -20.41
C ASP A 84 4.12 -7.43 -19.42
N TYR A 85 3.21 -7.79 -18.50
CA TYR A 85 2.68 -6.90 -17.48
C TYR A 85 2.17 -7.69 -16.28
N VAL A 86 2.48 -7.20 -15.07
CA VAL A 86 1.89 -7.69 -13.81
C VAL A 86 1.40 -6.51 -12.99
N GLY A 87 0.17 -6.61 -12.48
CA GLY A 87 -0.41 -5.55 -11.68
C GLY A 87 -1.67 -5.99 -10.92
N PRO A 88 -2.19 -5.11 -10.03
CA PRO A 88 -3.42 -5.40 -9.30
C PRO A 88 -4.61 -5.48 -10.25
N SER A 89 -5.49 -6.47 -10.04
CA SER A 89 -6.74 -6.59 -10.80
C SER A 89 -7.71 -5.43 -10.51
N MET A 90 -7.78 -4.96 -9.26
CA MET A 90 -8.62 -3.84 -8.84
C MET A 90 -8.01 -3.13 -7.63
N LEU A 91 -8.20 -1.82 -7.56
CA LEU A 91 -7.92 -1.03 -6.38
C LEU A 91 -9.21 -0.93 -5.54
N ALA A 92 -9.23 -1.56 -4.38
CA ALA A 92 -10.49 -1.83 -3.67
C ALA A 92 -11.19 -0.58 -3.07
N TYR A 93 -10.44 0.49 -2.82
CA TYR A 93 -10.95 1.69 -2.12
C TYR A 93 -10.11 2.93 -2.45
N ASP A 94 -10.72 4.10 -2.24
CA ASP A 94 -10.06 5.40 -2.32
C ASP A 94 -8.87 5.48 -1.35
N GLY A 95 -7.71 5.94 -1.82
CA GLY A 95 -6.47 5.99 -1.05
C GLY A 95 -5.59 4.74 -1.15
N LYS A 96 -6.01 3.69 -1.87
CA LYS A 96 -5.16 2.52 -2.14
C LYS A 96 -4.16 2.81 -3.26
N MET A 97 -2.88 2.48 -3.02
CA MET A 97 -1.80 2.63 -3.98
C MET A 97 -0.88 1.40 -4.01
N PHE A 98 -0.41 1.04 -5.21
CA PHE A 98 0.66 0.08 -5.44
C PHE A 98 1.83 0.74 -6.17
N ILE A 99 3.04 0.40 -5.76
CA ILE A 99 4.29 0.79 -6.43
C ILE A 99 4.92 -0.49 -6.98
N MET A 100 5.14 -0.56 -8.29
CA MET A 100 5.53 -1.79 -8.98
C MET A 100 6.67 -1.54 -9.97
N PRO A 101 7.52 -2.55 -10.23
CA PRO A 101 8.51 -2.45 -11.29
C PRO A 101 7.85 -2.53 -12.67
N GLY A 102 8.49 -1.91 -13.67
CA GLY A 102 8.20 -2.17 -15.07
C GLY A 102 8.69 -3.55 -15.53
N PRO A 103 8.21 -4.06 -16.67
CA PRO A 103 8.53 -5.41 -17.16
C PRO A 103 9.98 -5.59 -17.62
N ASN A 104 10.65 -4.51 -18.05
CA ASN A 104 11.92 -4.61 -18.78
C ASN A 104 13.17 -4.44 -17.90
N ASN A 105 13.02 -4.43 -16.56
CA ASN A 105 14.11 -4.16 -15.60
C ASN A 105 14.95 -2.90 -15.94
N ASP A 106 14.33 -1.90 -16.57
CA ASP A 106 14.92 -0.64 -17.02
C ASP A 106 14.85 0.46 -15.94
N GLY A 107 14.46 0.10 -14.72
CA GLY A 107 14.23 1.03 -13.62
C GLY A 107 12.89 1.77 -13.69
N LEU A 108 12.02 1.45 -14.65
CA LEU A 108 10.67 2.01 -14.70
C LEU A 108 9.89 1.63 -13.43
N ILE A 109 9.23 2.62 -12.84
CA ILE A 109 8.33 2.43 -11.70
C ILE A 109 6.92 2.81 -12.12
N ILE A 110 5.98 1.89 -11.89
CA ILE A 110 4.56 2.09 -12.15
C ILE A 110 3.87 2.37 -10.81
N VAL A 111 3.11 3.46 -10.76
CA VAL A 111 2.26 3.82 -9.61
C VAL A 111 0.80 3.65 -9.99
N ALA A 112 0.14 2.67 -9.40
CA ALA A 112 -1.30 2.45 -9.55
C ALA A 112 -2.03 2.97 -8.30
N ILE A 113 -2.86 4.01 -8.45
CA ILE A 113 -3.56 4.65 -7.33
C ILE A 113 -5.05 4.85 -7.63
N GLN A 114 -5.89 4.65 -6.61
CA GLN A 114 -7.31 4.98 -6.66
C GLN A 114 -7.59 6.15 -5.74
N LEU A 115 -8.22 7.20 -6.29
CA LEU A 115 -8.68 8.37 -5.55
C LEU A 115 -10.09 8.73 -6.01
N GLN A 116 -10.83 9.49 -5.18
CA GLN A 116 -12.06 10.15 -5.60
C GLN A 116 -11.78 10.96 -6.87
N MET A 117 -12.68 10.87 -7.85
CA MET A 117 -12.52 11.47 -9.18
C MET A 117 -12.10 12.95 -9.12
N LYS A 118 -12.71 13.73 -8.21
CA LYS A 118 -12.39 15.14 -7.98
C LYS A 118 -10.95 15.42 -7.55
N HIS A 119 -10.22 14.43 -7.03
CA HIS A 119 -8.83 14.57 -6.58
C HIS A 119 -7.82 14.02 -7.59
N MET A 120 -8.24 13.23 -8.58
CA MET A 120 -7.30 12.52 -9.47
C MET A 120 -6.51 13.50 -10.37
N GLU A 121 -7.18 14.51 -10.91
CA GLU A 121 -6.50 15.50 -11.77
C GLU A 121 -5.53 16.39 -10.97
N TYR A 122 -5.90 16.76 -9.73
CA TYR A 122 -4.98 17.46 -8.84
C TYR A 122 -3.79 16.58 -8.44
N PHE A 123 -4.03 15.30 -8.16
CA PHE A 123 -2.95 14.36 -7.83
C PHE A 123 -1.93 14.27 -8.98
N LYS A 124 -2.39 14.08 -10.22
CA LYS A 124 -1.49 14.05 -11.39
C LYS A 124 -0.68 15.33 -11.51
N LYS A 125 -1.33 16.49 -11.36
CA LYS A 125 -0.67 17.80 -11.40
C LYS A 125 0.46 17.88 -10.38
N PHE A 126 0.15 17.66 -9.09
CA PHE A 126 1.13 17.76 -8.02
C PHE A 126 2.22 16.68 -8.10
N PHE A 127 1.88 15.49 -8.60
CA PHE A 127 2.83 14.39 -8.73
C PHE A 127 3.90 14.64 -9.80
N TYR A 128 3.58 15.39 -10.87
CA TYR A 128 4.54 15.66 -11.95
C TYR A 128 5.16 17.06 -11.90
N GLU A 129 4.45 18.06 -11.40
CA GLU A 129 4.88 19.46 -11.46
C GLU A 129 5.57 19.96 -10.19
N ASP A 130 5.18 19.43 -9.02
CA ASP A 130 5.64 19.92 -7.70
C ASP A 130 6.68 18.99 -7.05
N LEU A 131 7.32 18.12 -7.84
CA LEU A 131 8.29 17.12 -7.40
C LEU A 131 9.74 17.63 -7.50
#